data_AF-A0A9D3T153-F1
#
_entry.id   AF-A0A9D3T153-F1
#
_cell.length_a   1.000
_cell.length_b   1.000
_cell.length_c   1.000
_cell.angle_alpha   90.00
_cell.angle_beta   90.00
_cell.angle_gamma   90.00
#
_symmetry.space_group_name_H-M   'P 1'
#
loop_
_entity.id
_entity.type
_entity.pdbx_description
1 polymer ?
#
loop_
_entity_poly.entity_id
_entity_poly.type
_entity_poly.pdbx_seq_one_letter_code
_entity_poly.pdbx_strand_id
1 'polypeptide(L)' 'MGGNNSTRRVSFESDENDNITIVKGIRLSENVINRMRESSRPPACPRSPPRVPMPPLPVGAVAPLLPPPPPLSP' A
#
# COMPACT_ATOMS: atom_id res chain seq x y z
N MET A 1 -5.17 -26.38 -2.24
CA MET A 1 -5.42 -25.05 -1.63
C MET A 1 -5.89 -25.26 -0.19
N GLY A 2 -5.05 -24.97 0.81
CA GLY A 2 -5.37 -25.15 2.23
C GLY A 2 -5.83 -23.85 2.86
N GLY A 3 -7.02 -23.87 3.45
CA GLY A 3 -7.71 -22.71 4.00
C GLY A 3 -6.95 -22.00 5.13
N ASN A 4 -6.94 -20.68 5.03
CA ASN A 4 -6.25 -19.74 5.92
C ASN A 4 -7.04 -19.44 7.22
N ASN A 5 -7.33 -20.42 8.07
CA ASN A 5 -7.70 -20.14 9.46
C ASN A 5 -7.35 -21.30 10.41
N SER A 6 -6.09 -21.34 10.84
CA SER A 6 -5.69 -22.24 11.93
C SER A 6 -6.33 -21.76 13.25
N THR A 7 -7.55 -22.22 13.56
CA THR A 7 -8.22 -22.07 14.89
C THR A 7 -7.59 -23.03 15.90
N ARG A 8 -6.29 -22.88 16.16
CA ARG A 8 -5.69 -23.55 17.33
C ARG A 8 -6.11 -22.76 18.56
N ARG A 9 -6.78 -23.43 19.51
CA ARG A 9 -7.19 -22.82 20.78
C ARG A 9 -5.93 -22.58 21.61
N VAL A 10 -5.58 -21.32 21.79
CA VAL A 10 -4.47 -20.90 22.65
C VAL A 10 -5.11 -20.36 23.94
N SER A 11 -4.76 -20.95 25.08
CA SER A 11 -5.16 -20.40 26.38
C SER A 11 -4.20 -19.27 26.76
N PHE A 12 -4.74 -18.13 27.21
CA PHE A 12 -3.96 -16.95 27.53
C PHE A 12 -3.64 -16.90 29.02
N GLU A 13 -2.36 -16.87 29.36
CA GLU A 13 -1.89 -16.39 30.66
C GLU A 13 -1.72 -14.86 30.58
N SER A 14 -2.02 -14.16 31.68
CA SER A 14 -1.88 -12.71 31.78
C SER A 14 -0.40 -12.38 31.64
N ASP A 15 0.04 -12.05 30.43
CA ASP A 15 1.42 -11.69 30.15
C ASP A 15 1.64 -10.30 30.72
N GLU A 16 2.31 -10.25 31.87
CA GLU A 16 2.50 -9.06 32.70
C GLU A 16 3.54 -8.08 32.13
N ASN A 17 4.19 -8.43 31.01
CA ASN A 17 5.46 -7.83 30.62
C ASN A 17 5.34 -6.67 29.62
N ASP A 18 4.29 -6.58 28.79
CA ASP A 18 4.24 -5.59 27.70
C ASP A 18 2.82 -5.20 27.24
N ASN A 19 1.90 -4.78 28.14
CA ASN A 19 0.56 -4.27 27.79
C ASN A 19 -0.09 -5.01 26.59
N ILE A 20 -0.09 -6.34 26.63
CA ILE A 20 -0.47 -7.18 25.48
C ILE A 20 -1.98 -7.08 25.25
N THR A 21 -2.41 -6.82 24.01
CA THR A 21 -3.82 -6.84 23.62
C THR A 21 -4.11 -7.91 22.57
N ILE A 22 -5.36 -8.39 22.54
CA ILE A 22 -5.81 -9.42 21.61
C ILE A 22 -6.53 -8.78 20.43
N VAL A 23 -5.93 -8.86 19.25
CA VAL A 23 -6.52 -8.36 17.99
C VAL A 23 -6.91 -9.55 17.13
N LYS A 24 -8.22 -9.75 16.91
CA LYS A 24 -8.75 -10.87 16.11
C LYS A 24 -8.21 -12.24 16.53
N GLY A 25 -8.04 -12.45 17.84
CA GLY A 25 -7.51 -13.70 18.41
C GLY A 25 -5.98 -13.82 18.38
N ILE A 26 -5.25 -12.77 17.96
CA ILE A 26 -3.79 -12.72 17.95
C ILE A 26 -3.29 -11.83 19.09
N ARG A 27 -2.29 -12.30 19.86
CA ARG A 27 -1.63 -11.51 20.91
C ARG A 27 -0.63 -10.54 20.29
N LEU A 28 -0.79 -9.25 20.51
CA LEU A 28 0.13 -8.23 20.01
C LEU A 28 0.48 -7.24 21.13
N SER A 29 1.73 -6.79 21.15
CA SER A 29 2.12 -5.67 21.99
C SER A 29 1.71 -4.35 21.35
N GLU A 30 1.55 -3.31 22.18
CA GLU A 30 1.24 -1.95 21.75
C GLU A 30 2.22 -1.44 20.67
N ASN A 31 3.50 -1.78 20.77
CA ASN A 31 4.52 -1.41 19.78
C ASN A 31 4.22 -1.99 18.38
N VAL A 32 3.78 -3.24 18.31
CA VAL A 32 3.42 -3.88 17.04
C VAL A 32 2.12 -3.29 16.48
N ILE A 33 1.14 -3.03 17.34
CA ILE A 33 -0.15 -2.43 16.96
C ILE A 33 0.05 -1.04 16.36
N ASN A 34 0.89 -0.21 16.98
CA ASN A 34 1.19 1.13 16.48
C ASN A 34 1.82 1.08 15.09
N ARG A 35 2.76 0.16 14.86
CA ARG A 35 3.41 -0.04 13.56
C ARG A 35 2.45 -0.56 12.50
N MET A 36 1.56 -1.50 12.86
CA MET A 36 0.54 -2.01 11.94
C MET A 36 -0.45 -0.93 11.57
N ARG A 37 -0.84 -0.06 12.50
CA ARG A 37 -1.74 1.07 12.25
C ARG A 37 -1.10 2.11 11.33
N GLU A 38 0.20 2.35 11.45
CA GLU A 38 0.94 3.22 10.54
C GLU A 38 1.15 2.58 9.17
N SER A 39 1.52 1.30 9.12
CA SER A 39 1.75 0.54 7.89
C SER A 39 0.47 0.29 7.10
N SER A 40 -0.69 0.27 7.77
CA SER A 40 -2.01 0.16 7.15
C SER A 40 -2.60 1.50 6.71
N ARG A 41 -1.99 2.63 7.10
CA ARG A 41 -2.29 3.87 6.39
C ARG A 41 -1.75 3.69 4.97
N PRO A 42 -2.57 3.88 3.91
CA PRO A 42 -2.00 4.07 2.59
C PRO A 42 -0.92 5.16 2.72
N PRO A 43 0.24 5.05 2.06
CA PRO A 43 1.20 6.15 2.04
C PRO A 43 0.37 7.37 1.72
N ALA A 44 0.32 8.33 2.64
CA ALA A 44 -0.51 9.52 2.49
C ALA A 44 -0.28 9.97 1.06
N CYS A 45 -1.32 9.85 0.23
CA CYS A 45 -1.23 10.17 -1.20
C CYS A 45 -0.44 11.47 -1.23
N PRO A 46 0.76 11.52 -1.85
CA PRO A 46 1.60 12.70 -1.76
C PRO A 46 0.68 13.86 -2.08
N ARG A 47 0.43 14.71 -1.07
CA ARG A 47 -0.52 15.82 -1.21
C ARG A 47 -0.12 16.45 -2.52
N SER A 48 -1.05 16.45 -3.47
CA SER A 48 -0.88 17.12 -4.74
C SER A 48 -0.21 18.45 -4.41
N PRO A 49 0.93 18.79 -5.04
CA PRO A 49 1.59 20.05 -4.74
C PRO A 49 0.53 21.16 -4.83
N PRO A 50 0.58 22.19 -3.96
CA PRO A 50 -0.37 23.28 -4.04
C PRO A 50 -0.45 23.72 -5.51
N ARG A 51 -1.66 23.74 -6.06
CA ARG A 51 -1.90 24.14 -7.45
C ARG A 51 -1.50 25.60 -7.58
N VAL A 52 -0.21 25.84 -7.84
CA VAL A 52 0.23 27.10 -8.44
C VAL A 52 -0.55 27.24 -9.74
N PRO A 53 -1.03 28.43 -10.10
CA PRO A 53 -1.58 28.67 -11.44
C PRO A 53 -0.49 28.30 -12.44
N MET A 54 -0.63 27.16 -13.11
CA MET A 54 0.28 26.78 -14.17
C MET A 54 0.05 27.78 -15.32
N PRO A 55 1.09 28.45 -15.85
CA PRO A 55 0.92 29.13 -17.12
C PRO A 55 0.45 28.10 -18.17
N PRO A 56 -0.40 28.48 -19.13
CA PRO A 56 -0.85 27.55 -20.15
C PRO A 56 0.37 26.97 -20.85
N LEU A 57 0.51 25.65 -20.80
CA LEU A 57 1.49 24.93 -21.61
C LEU A 57 1.21 25.29 -23.07
N PRO A 58 2.22 25.68 -23.87
CA PRO A 58 2.01 25.79 -25.30
C PRO A 58 1.54 24.42 -25.79
N VAL A 59 0.39 24.39 -26.46
CA VAL A 59 -0.16 23.18 -27.07
C VAL A 59 0.80 22.78 -28.19
N GLY A 60 1.88 22.11 -27.81
CA GLY A 60 2.86 21.52 -28.71
C GLY A 60 2.23 20.31 -29.35
N ALA A 61 1.79 20.53 -30.59
CA ALA A 61 1.29 19.58 -31.58
C ALA A 61 1.38 18.11 -31.17
N VAL A 62 0.21 17.46 -31.15
CA VAL A 62 0.11 16.01 -31.32
C VAL A 62 0.86 15.64 -32.60
N ALA A 63 2.09 15.12 -32.48
CA ALA A 63 2.73 14.46 -33.59
C ALA A 63 1.90 13.20 -33.89
N PRO A 64 1.38 12.99 -35.12
CA PRO A 64 0.83 11.70 -35.47
C PRO A 64 1.98 10.70 -35.35
N LEU A 65 1.89 9.75 -34.43
CA LEU A 65 2.83 8.65 -34.36
C LEU A 65 2.73 7.89 -35.68
N LEU A 66 3.73 8.06 -36.54
CA LEU A 66 3.82 7.34 -37.80
C LEU A 66 3.90 5.83 -37.48
N PRO A 67 3.12 4.96 -38.13
CA PRO A 67 3.25 3.52 -37.93
C PRO A 67 4.66 3.05 -38.34
N PRO A 68 5.21 2.05 -37.65
CA PRO A 68 6.56 1.55 -37.95
C PRO A 68 6.60 0.95 -39.36
N PRO A 69 7.74 1.05 -40.07
CA PRO A 69 7.88 0.50 -41.41
C PRO A 69 7.80 -1.04 -41.40
N PRO A 70 7.25 -1.65 -42.47
CA PRO A 70 7.17 -3.10 -42.56
C PRO A 70 8.56 -3.74 -42.67
N PRO A 71 8.73 -4.98 -42.20
CA PRO A 71 10.00 -5.69 -42.29
C PRO A 71 10.35 -5.97 -43.76
N LEU A 72 11.59 -5.63 -44.14
CA LEU A 72 12.15 -6.00 -45.43
C LEU A 72 12.31 -7.53 -45.48
N SER A 73 11.63 -8.17 -46.41
CA SER A 73 11.83 -9.59 -46.72
C SER A 73 13.07 -9.76 -47.61
N PRO A 74 13.86 -10.84 -47.44
CA PRO A 74 15.02 -11.13 -48.29
C PRO A 74 14.64 -11.56 -49.71
#